data_AF-A0A937HVN4-F1
#
_entry.id   AF-A0A937HVN4-F1
#
_cell.length_a   1.000
_cell.length_b   1.000
_cell.length_c   1.000
_cell.angle_alpha   90.00
_cell.angle_beta   90.00
_cell.angle_gamma   90.00
#
_symmetry.space_group_name_H-M   'P 1'
#
loop_
_entity.id
_entity.type
_entity.pdbx_description
1 polymer ?
#
loop_
_entity_poly.entity_id
_entity_poly.type
_entity_poly.pdbx_seq_one_letter_code
_entity_poly.pdbx_strand_id
1 'polypeptide(L)'
;MTDLRLAIAGDLHGAWGTEDEQLLETLRPDAVLFVGDLSDGDLRLTKRIRALPFPLAVILGNHDRGRDRSGGVLRQQLALLEGVHCAWGRLPLAPLPLSIVGGRPCSSGGGYQLSKAVQSVYGPVTLEQSAERIVSAAATVPPDQPLVVMAHCGPSGLGSDPSSPCGRDWKSPAVDWGDQDLALALDRIARVRVPDLVVFGHMHHQLKRVSGLRCSLLRDRRGIAYLNAACVPRSGVSATGATLVHLSWAEFRGSALIHLSHRWYQPDGQLVHQEALPLPEPLAC
;
A
#
# COMPACT_ATOMS: atom_id res chain seq x y z
N MET A 1 -19.94 -0.05 -17.73
CA MET A 1 -18.93 -0.56 -16.78
C MET A 1 -18.34 0.64 -16.08
N THR A 2 -18.15 0.57 -14.76
CA THR A 2 -17.61 1.69 -13.98
C THR A 2 -16.09 1.67 -14.08
N ASP A 3 -15.50 2.80 -14.47
CA ASP A 3 -14.06 2.99 -14.42
C ASP A 3 -13.69 3.58 -13.04
N LEU A 4 -12.65 3.06 -12.41
CA LEU A 4 -12.17 3.52 -11.10
C LEU A 4 -10.71 3.93 -11.20
N ARG A 5 -10.34 5.06 -10.60
CA ARG A 5 -8.97 5.60 -10.57
C ARG A 5 -8.53 5.78 -9.13
N LEU A 6 -7.48 5.09 -8.73
CA LEU A 6 -6.96 5.08 -7.37
C LEU A 6 -5.63 5.83 -7.33
N ALA A 7 -5.55 6.86 -6.48
CA ALA A 7 -4.28 7.46 -6.09
C ALA A 7 -3.72 6.71 -4.87
N ILE A 8 -2.43 6.38 -4.89
CA ILE A 8 -1.82 5.53 -3.87
C ILE A 8 -0.51 6.16 -3.41
N ALA A 9 -0.36 6.36 -2.11
CA ALA A 9 0.85 6.91 -1.50
C ALA A 9 1.29 6.04 -0.30
N GLY A 10 2.54 5.60 -0.29
CA GLY A 10 3.13 4.84 0.81
C GLY A 10 4.34 5.54 1.39
N ASP A 11 4.73 5.16 2.60
CA ASP A 11 5.95 5.60 3.27
C ASP A 11 6.14 7.13 3.24
N LEU A 12 5.11 7.85 3.73
CA LEU A 12 5.09 9.31 3.65
C LEU A 12 6.21 9.94 4.50
N HIS A 13 6.53 9.35 5.65
CA HIS A 13 7.55 9.86 6.60
C HIS A 13 7.40 11.36 6.89
N GLY A 14 6.16 11.83 7.03
CA GLY A 14 5.81 13.24 7.26
C GLY A 14 5.80 14.12 6.00
N ALA A 15 6.26 13.61 4.85
CA ALA A 15 6.34 14.34 3.58
C ALA A 15 4.99 14.31 2.83
N TRP A 16 3.93 14.88 3.43
CA TRP A 16 2.63 15.08 2.80
C TRP A 16 2.13 16.50 3.04
N GLY A 17 1.91 17.21 1.94
CA GLY A 17 1.84 18.67 1.89
C GLY A 17 0.61 19.22 1.18
N THR A 18 0.63 20.53 0.99
CA THR A 18 -0.42 21.26 0.27
C THR A 18 -0.36 20.95 -1.22
N GLU A 19 0.86 20.72 -1.73
CA GLU A 19 1.13 20.33 -3.12
C GLU A 19 0.51 18.97 -3.46
N ASP A 20 0.50 18.02 -2.52
CA ASP A 20 -0.18 16.73 -2.67
C ASP A 20 -1.69 16.92 -2.77
N GLU A 21 -2.25 17.74 -1.89
CA GLU A 21 -3.69 18.01 -1.80
C GLU A 21 -4.19 18.72 -3.04
N GLN A 22 -3.47 19.75 -3.50
CA GLN A 22 -3.76 20.44 -4.76
C GLN A 22 -3.68 19.50 -5.97
N LEU A 23 -2.70 18.59 -5.97
CA LEU A 23 -2.61 17.59 -7.03
C LEU A 23 -3.82 16.65 -7.00
N LEU A 24 -4.25 16.18 -5.83
CA LEU A 24 -5.46 15.35 -5.71
C LEU A 24 -6.72 16.10 -6.17
N GLU A 25 -6.87 17.37 -5.80
CA GLU A 25 -7.97 18.23 -6.25
C GLU A 25 -8.01 18.39 -7.77
N THR A 26 -6.84 18.42 -8.40
CA THR A 26 -6.71 18.53 -9.86
C THR A 26 -7.02 17.19 -10.55
N LEU A 27 -6.40 16.10 -10.09
CA LEU A 27 -6.53 14.77 -10.70
C LEU A 27 -7.91 14.15 -10.46
N ARG A 28 -8.56 14.48 -9.34
CA ARG A 28 -9.85 13.95 -8.89
C ARG A 28 -9.91 12.41 -8.98
N PRO A 29 -9.03 11.67 -8.28
CA PRO A 29 -9.15 10.21 -8.20
C PRO A 29 -10.46 9.83 -7.49
N ASP A 30 -10.95 8.62 -7.76
CA ASP A 30 -12.16 8.10 -7.13
C ASP A 30 -11.91 7.72 -5.66
N ALA A 31 -10.70 7.24 -5.33
CA ALA A 31 -10.27 6.96 -3.96
C ALA A 31 -8.77 7.19 -3.77
N VAL A 32 -8.36 7.37 -2.51
CA VAL A 32 -6.95 7.51 -2.12
C VAL A 32 -6.56 6.44 -1.10
N LEU A 33 -5.48 5.72 -1.37
CA LEU A 33 -4.94 4.67 -0.51
C LEU A 33 -3.63 5.11 0.14
N PHE A 34 -3.55 5.01 1.46
CA PHE A 34 -2.37 5.34 2.24
C PHE A 34 -1.72 4.09 2.86
N VAL A 35 -0.46 3.85 2.50
CA VAL A 35 0.24 2.58 2.72
C VAL A 35 1.37 2.76 3.74
N GLY A 36 0.97 2.98 4.99
CA GLY A 36 1.82 2.99 6.18
C GLY A 36 2.96 4.00 6.20
N ASP A 37 3.67 3.96 7.32
CA ASP A 37 4.76 4.87 7.70
C ASP A 37 4.40 6.34 7.38
N LEU A 38 3.26 6.77 7.92
CA LEU A 38 2.72 8.11 7.70
C LEU A 38 3.66 9.15 8.29
N SER A 39 3.94 9.08 9.60
CA SER A 39 4.68 10.15 10.31
C SER A 39 5.22 9.76 11.69
N ASP A 40 5.80 8.57 11.86
CA ASP A 40 6.47 8.16 13.11
C ASP A 40 5.61 8.25 14.39
N GLY A 41 4.28 8.19 14.26
CA GLY A 41 3.33 8.35 15.36
C GLY A 41 2.86 9.79 15.61
N ASP A 42 3.27 10.76 14.81
CA ASP A 42 2.71 12.12 14.85
C ASP A 42 1.27 12.13 14.31
N LEU A 43 0.33 12.51 15.18
CA LEU A 43 -1.10 12.56 14.88
C LEU A 43 -1.49 13.69 13.92
N ARG A 44 -0.63 14.70 13.70
CA ARG A 44 -0.95 15.86 12.84
C ARG A 44 -1.21 15.43 11.40
N LEU A 45 -0.34 14.59 10.84
CA LEU A 45 -0.52 14.09 9.49
C LEU A 45 -1.71 13.12 9.41
N THR A 46 -1.92 12.27 10.41
CA THR A 46 -3.09 11.40 10.48
C THR A 46 -4.40 12.21 10.43
N LYS A 47 -4.48 13.33 11.17
CA LYS A 47 -5.62 14.26 11.10
C LYS A 47 -5.78 14.91 9.73
N ARG A 48 -4.66 15.32 9.13
CA ARG A 48 -4.63 15.93 7.79
C ARG A 48 -5.16 14.95 6.73
N ILE A 49 -4.64 13.72 6.71
CA ILE A 49 -5.12 12.63 5.83
C ILE A 49 -6.61 12.38 6.06
N ARG A 50 -7.06 12.29 7.32
CA ARG A 50 -8.46 12.02 7.63
C ARG A 50 -9.42 13.12 7.12
N ALA A 51 -8.95 14.35 7.00
CA ALA A 51 -9.73 15.49 6.55
C ALA A 51 -9.88 15.58 5.02
N LEU A 52 -9.18 14.73 4.26
CA LEU A 52 -9.27 14.73 2.80
C LEU A 52 -10.70 14.37 2.33
N PRO A 53 -11.26 15.10 1.34
CA PRO A 53 -12.63 14.92 0.87
C PRO A 53 -12.77 13.77 -0.14
N PHE A 54 -12.06 12.66 0.07
CA PHE A 54 -12.07 11.49 -0.81
C PHE A 54 -12.48 10.24 -0.03
N PRO A 55 -13.01 9.20 -0.69
CA PRO A 55 -13.00 7.85 -0.15
C PRO A 55 -11.56 7.41 0.16
N LEU A 56 -11.31 7.00 1.41
CA LEU A 56 -9.96 6.69 1.91
C LEU A 56 -9.86 5.26 2.41
N ALA A 57 -8.73 4.62 2.13
CA ALA A 57 -8.28 3.48 2.91
C ALA A 57 -6.87 3.73 3.44
N VAL A 58 -6.64 3.37 4.70
CA VAL A 58 -5.35 3.54 5.37
C VAL A 58 -4.94 2.22 6.01
N ILE A 59 -3.68 1.84 5.84
CA ILE A 59 -3.04 0.83 6.70
C ILE A 59 -1.84 1.47 7.38
N LEU A 60 -1.66 1.22 8.67
CA LEU A 60 -0.54 1.77 9.43
C LEU A 60 0.72 0.91 9.26
N GLY A 61 1.87 1.55 9.18
CA GLY A 61 3.19 0.93 9.09
C GLY A 61 3.92 0.83 10.43
N ASN A 62 5.13 0.25 10.42
CA ASN A 62 5.88 0.00 11.65
C ASN A 62 6.31 1.29 12.38
N HIS A 63 6.47 2.39 11.66
CA HIS A 63 6.81 3.69 12.22
C HIS A 63 5.61 4.38 12.89
N ASP A 64 4.38 4.08 12.44
CA ASP A 64 3.17 4.77 12.92
C ASP A 64 2.80 4.51 14.38
N ARG A 65 3.24 3.39 14.96
CA ARG A 65 3.12 3.17 16.41
C ARG A 65 4.09 4.03 17.23
N GLY A 66 4.98 4.79 16.58
CA GLY A 66 6.08 5.50 17.20
C GLY A 66 6.96 4.58 18.06
N ARG A 67 7.55 5.17 19.11
CA ARG A 67 8.35 4.43 20.10
C ARG A 67 7.51 3.87 21.25
N ASP A 68 6.20 4.07 21.23
CA ASP A 68 5.30 3.67 22.32
C ASP A 68 4.99 2.17 22.28
N ARG A 69 5.50 1.43 23.27
CA ARG A 69 5.27 -0.01 23.41
C ARG A 69 3.95 -0.36 24.09
N SER A 70 3.31 0.61 24.75
CA SER A 70 2.03 0.42 25.45
C SER A 70 0.83 0.40 24.50
N GLY A 71 1.01 0.88 23.26
CA GLY A 71 -0.03 0.96 22.24
C GLY A 71 -0.95 2.17 22.38
N GLY A 72 -0.68 3.11 23.30
CA GLY A 72 -1.43 4.36 23.43
C GLY A 72 -1.41 5.21 22.15
N VAL A 73 -0.24 5.42 21.54
CA VAL A 73 -0.10 6.13 20.26
C VAL A 73 -0.88 5.43 19.15
N LEU A 74 -0.77 4.09 19.08
CA LEU A 74 -1.49 3.30 18.10
C LEU A 74 -3.02 3.41 18.29
N ARG A 75 -3.53 3.37 19.53
CA ARG A 75 -4.97 3.58 19.80
C ARG A 75 -5.44 4.97 19.36
N GLN A 76 -4.63 6.01 19.58
CA GLN A 76 -4.95 7.37 19.15
C GLN A 76 -4.99 7.49 17.62
N GLN A 77 -4.02 6.90 16.91
CA GLN A 77 -4.04 6.82 15.45
C GLN A 77 -5.29 6.09 14.94
N LEU A 78 -5.62 4.93 15.51
CA LEU A 78 -6.79 4.15 15.11
C LEU A 78 -8.11 4.89 15.37
N ALA A 79 -8.21 5.64 16.47
CA ALA A 79 -9.39 6.46 16.75
C ALA A 79 -9.57 7.58 15.71
N LEU A 80 -8.49 8.20 15.23
CA LEU A 80 -8.55 9.20 14.16
C LEU A 80 -8.91 8.58 12.80
N LEU A 81 -8.49 7.34 12.57
CA LEU A 81 -8.71 6.59 11.33
C LEU A 81 -9.93 5.68 11.38
N GLU A 82 -10.83 5.90 12.33
CA GLU A 82 -12.08 5.14 12.43
C GLU A 82 -12.86 5.20 11.11
N GLY A 83 -13.29 4.04 10.64
CA GLY A 83 -14.03 3.90 9.38
C GLY A 83 -13.18 3.97 8.11
N VAL A 84 -11.86 4.23 8.20
CA VAL A 84 -10.96 4.25 7.02
C VAL A 84 -9.73 3.36 7.17
N HIS A 85 -9.42 2.87 8.38
CA HIS A 85 -8.35 1.90 8.59
C HIS A 85 -8.79 0.47 8.24
N CYS A 86 -8.03 -0.24 7.39
CA CYS A 86 -8.50 -1.51 6.80
C CYS A 86 -7.91 -2.79 7.41
N ALA A 87 -6.99 -2.72 8.36
CA ALA A 87 -6.20 -3.89 8.77
C ALA A 87 -7.04 -5.08 9.25
N TRP A 88 -6.66 -6.29 8.81
CA TRP A 88 -7.35 -7.56 9.09
C TRP A 88 -8.86 -7.59 8.80
N GLY A 89 -9.34 -6.72 7.93
CA GLY A 89 -10.76 -6.63 7.59
C GLY A 89 -11.00 -6.25 6.14
N ARG A 90 -12.28 -6.26 5.75
CA ARG A 90 -12.76 -5.69 4.49
C ARG A 90 -13.27 -4.29 4.78
N LEU A 91 -12.69 -3.29 4.11
CA LEU A 91 -13.16 -1.91 4.13
C LEU A 91 -13.88 -1.58 2.81
N PRO A 92 -15.22 -1.50 2.78
CA PRO A 92 -15.94 -1.03 1.60
C PRO A 92 -15.81 0.50 1.46
N LEU A 93 -15.55 0.99 0.23
CA LEU A 93 -15.44 2.41 -0.08
C LEU A 93 -16.71 2.94 -0.78
N ALA A 94 -17.86 2.71 -0.15
CA ALA A 94 -19.15 3.10 -0.71
C ALA A 94 -19.22 4.62 -1.01
N PRO A 95 -19.89 5.05 -2.10
CA PRO A 95 -20.69 4.23 -3.02
C PRO A 95 -19.87 3.54 -4.13
N LEU A 96 -18.54 3.61 -4.11
CA LEU A 96 -17.72 2.96 -5.13
C LEU A 96 -17.88 1.44 -5.07
N PRO A 97 -17.91 0.75 -6.22
CA PRO A 97 -17.82 -0.71 -6.29
C PRO A 97 -16.39 -1.18 -5.99
N LEU A 98 -15.87 -0.83 -4.81
CA LEU A 98 -14.51 -1.12 -4.37
C LEU A 98 -14.49 -1.46 -2.88
N SER A 99 -13.77 -2.53 -2.54
CA SER A 99 -13.44 -2.90 -1.17
C SER A 99 -11.95 -3.16 -1.04
N ILE A 100 -11.35 -2.71 0.05
CA ILE A 100 -9.95 -2.96 0.37
C ILE A 100 -9.84 -4.01 1.46
N VAL A 101 -9.07 -5.06 1.21
CA VAL A 101 -8.76 -6.10 2.20
C VAL A 101 -7.43 -5.75 2.86
N GLY A 102 -7.44 -5.50 4.17
CA GLY A 102 -6.21 -5.14 4.88
C GLY A 102 -5.44 -6.35 5.41
N GLY A 103 -4.12 -6.29 5.25
CA GLY A 103 -3.16 -7.18 5.90
C GLY A 103 -2.93 -6.83 7.38
N ARG A 104 -1.82 -7.33 7.91
CA ARG A 104 -1.39 -7.05 9.28
C ARG A 104 -0.97 -5.59 9.46
N PRO A 105 -1.46 -4.88 10.49
CA PRO A 105 -1.06 -3.49 10.75
C PRO A 105 0.33 -3.43 11.40
N CYS A 106 1.04 -2.35 11.14
CA CYS A 106 2.32 -2.01 11.76
C CYS A 106 3.40 -3.10 11.63
N SER A 107 3.35 -3.88 10.55
CA SER A 107 4.38 -4.87 10.24
C SER A 107 5.72 -4.20 9.97
N SER A 108 6.81 -4.81 10.43
CA SER A 108 8.19 -4.39 10.10
C SER A 108 8.86 -5.33 9.09
N GLY A 109 8.07 -6.19 8.45
CA GLY A 109 8.56 -7.23 7.54
C GLY A 109 9.38 -8.31 8.25
N GLY A 110 10.07 -9.11 7.44
CA GLY A 110 11.00 -10.15 7.92
C GLY A 110 10.31 -11.39 8.49
N GLY A 111 9.15 -11.77 7.94
CA GLY A 111 8.37 -12.92 8.37
C GLY A 111 7.18 -12.55 9.25
N TYR A 112 6.92 -13.33 10.31
CA TYR A 112 5.80 -13.06 11.21
C TYR A 112 6.24 -12.60 12.60
N GLN A 113 5.94 -11.35 12.94
CA GLN A 113 6.10 -10.83 14.30
C GLN A 113 5.09 -9.71 14.59
N LEU A 114 4.54 -9.72 15.80
CA LEU A 114 3.77 -8.58 16.32
C LEU A 114 4.64 -7.76 17.27
N SER A 115 4.67 -6.45 17.08
CA SER A 115 5.28 -5.54 18.05
C SER A 115 4.49 -5.53 19.37
N LYS A 116 5.13 -5.14 20.49
CA LYS A 116 4.42 -5.01 21.78
C LYS A 116 3.23 -4.04 21.72
N ALA A 117 3.35 -2.97 20.94
CA ALA A 117 2.28 -2.01 20.74
C ALA A 117 1.07 -2.65 20.06
N VAL A 118 1.30 -3.42 19.00
CA VAL A 118 0.24 -4.16 18.28
C VAL A 118 -0.39 -5.20 19.18
N GLN A 119 0.41 -5.97 19.93
CA GLN A 119 -0.12 -6.95 20.89
C GLN A 119 -0.97 -6.31 22.00
N SER A 120 -0.61 -5.11 22.47
CA SER A 120 -1.39 -4.37 23.47
C SER A 120 -2.75 -3.89 22.95
N VAL A 121 -2.85 -3.60 21.65
CA VAL A 121 -4.08 -3.09 21.03
C VAL A 121 -4.97 -4.22 20.54
N TYR A 122 -4.40 -5.21 19.85
CA TYR A 122 -5.15 -6.26 19.17
C TYR A 122 -5.11 -7.61 19.88
N GLY A 123 -4.35 -7.72 20.98
CA GLY A 123 -4.06 -8.98 21.63
C GLY A 123 -3.01 -9.80 20.87
N PRO A 124 -2.67 -10.99 21.38
CA PRO A 124 -1.86 -11.95 20.64
C PRO A 124 -2.64 -12.45 19.42
N VAL A 125 -1.98 -12.43 18.26
CA VAL A 125 -2.50 -13.02 17.02
C VAL A 125 -1.38 -13.89 16.45
N THR A 126 -1.67 -15.15 16.18
CA THR A 126 -0.74 -16.10 15.54
C THR A 126 -0.65 -15.84 14.04
N LEU A 127 0.38 -16.41 13.39
CA LEU A 127 0.55 -16.34 11.93
C LEU A 127 -0.72 -16.84 11.22
N GLU A 128 -1.23 -18.01 11.63
CA GLU A 128 -2.40 -18.64 11.05
C GLU A 128 -3.66 -17.80 11.26
N GLN A 129 -3.86 -17.24 12.46
CA GLN A 129 -4.99 -16.34 12.72
C GLN A 129 -4.91 -15.06 11.90
N SER A 130 -3.71 -14.50 11.71
CA SER A 130 -3.51 -13.33 10.87
C SER A 130 -3.88 -13.62 9.41
N ALA A 131 -3.35 -14.72 8.87
CA ALA A 131 -3.67 -15.16 7.51
C ALA A 131 -5.17 -15.45 7.33
N GLU A 132 -5.80 -16.11 8.31
CA GLU A 132 -7.22 -16.44 8.27
C GLU A 132 -8.11 -15.19 8.26
N ARG A 133 -7.75 -14.14 9.02
CA ARG A 133 -8.47 -12.86 8.98
C ARG A 133 -8.44 -12.23 7.58
N ILE A 134 -7.29 -12.26 6.92
CA ILE A 134 -7.12 -11.73 5.56
C ILE A 134 -7.94 -12.57 4.56
N VAL A 135 -7.89 -13.90 4.66
CA VAL A 135 -8.65 -14.82 3.79
C VAL A 135 -10.15 -14.63 3.98
N SER A 136 -10.62 -14.60 5.22
CA SER A 136 -12.03 -14.38 5.57
C SER A 136 -12.52 -13.02 5.06
N ALA A 137 -11.73 -11.96 5.21
CA ALA A 137 -12.07 -10.64 4.67
C ALA A 137 -12.18 -10.67 3.14
N ALA A 138 -11.22 -11.28 2.44
CA ALA A 138 -11.23 -11.41 0.98
C ALA A 138 -12.44 -12.20 0.46
N ALA A 139 -12.83 -13.27 1.16
CA ALA A 139 -14.00 -14.08 0.79
C ALA A 139 -15.32 -13.29 0.82
N THR A 140 -15.37 -12.19 1.56
CA THR A 140 -16.56 -11.32 1.61
C THR A 140 -16.58 -10.26 0.51
N VAL A 141 -15.52 -10.08 -0.28
CA VAL A 141 -15.51 -9.08 -1.37
C VAL A 141 -16.46 -9.52 -2.49
N PRO A 142 -17.42 -8.68 -2.92
CA PRO A 142 -18.33 -9.04 -4.00
C PRO A 142 -17.60 -9.44 -5.30
N PRO A 143 -18.08 -10.48 -6.02
CA PRO A 143 -17.43 -10.96 -7.25
C PRO A 143 -17.28 -9.92 -8.36
N ASP A 144 -18.14 -8.90 -8.38
CA ASP A 144 -18.19 -7.83 -9.38
C ASP A 144 -17.31 -6.61 -9.04
N GLN A 145 -16.72 -6.57 -7.85
CA GLN A 145 -15.75 -5.54 -7.44
C GLN A 145 -14.31 -6.03 -7.64
N PRO A 146 -13.31 -5.16 -7.88
CA PRO A 146 -11.91 -5.55 -7.78
C PRO A 146 -11.55 -6.13 -6.41
N LEU A 147 -10.72 -7.18 -6.37
CA LEU A 147 -10.12 -7.69 -5.15
C LEU A 147 -8.76 -7.05 -4.93
N VAL A 148 -8.75 -5.94 -4.17
CA VAL A 148 -7.53 -5.22 -3.78
C VAL A 148 -7.13 -5.59 -2.36
N VAL A 149 -5.90 -6.08 -2.19
CA VAL A 149 -5.30 -6.36 -0.88
C VAL A 149 -4.26 -5.28 -0.57
N MET A 150 -4.29 -4.72 0.64
CA MET A 150 -3.37 -3.67 1.07
C MET A 150 -2.68 -4.05 2.38
N ALA A 151 -1.35 -3.91 2.43
CA ALA A 151 -0.53 -4.18 3.61
C ALA A 151 0.61 -3.16 3.72
N HIS A 152 1.20 -2.94 4.90
CA HIS A 152 2.40 -2.09 4.95
C HIS A 152 3.61 -2.79 4.31
N CYS A 153 3.86 -4.04 4.70
CA CYS A 153 4.92 -4.85 4.10
C CYS A 153 4.34 -5.78 3.04
N GLY A 154 5.06 -5.98 1.93
CA GLY A 154 4.70 -6.94 0.91
C GLY A 154 4.84 -8.39 1.39
N PRO A 155 4.33 -9.39 0.65
CA PRO A 155 4.38 -10.78 1.06
C PRO A 155 5.79 -11.37 0.94
N SER A 156 6.10 -12.35 1.80
CA SER A 156 7.28 -13.22 1.57
C SER A 156 7.18 -13.94 0.22
N GLY A 157 8.33 -14.28 -0.35
CA GLY A 157 8.48 -14.87 -1.67
C GLY A 157 8.86 -13.86 -2.76
N LEU A 158 8.93 -12.57 -2.43
CA LEU A 158 9.27 -11.48 -3.36
C LEU A 158 10.60 -10.79 -3.01
N GLY A 159 11.46 -11.41 -2.20
CA GLY A 159 12.69 -10.79 -1.70
C GLY A 159 13.98 -11.58 -1.97
N SER A 160 14.14 -12.14 -3.18
CA SER A 160 15.34 -12.93 -3.55
C SER A 160 16.64 -12.13 -3.54
N ASP A 161 16.58 -10.86 -3.94
CA ASP A 161 17.72 -9.97 -4.14
C ASP A 161 17.44 -8.61 -3.49
N PRO A 162 18.47 -7.77 -3.22
CA PRO A 162 18.26 -6.43 -2.65
C PRO A 162 17.29 -5.56 -3.46
N SER A 163 17.27 -5.71 -4.79
CA SER A 163 16.40 -4.97 -5.69
C SER A 163 15.01 -5.59 -5.88
N SER A 164 14.74 -6.78 -5.33
CA SER A 164 13.42 -7.41 -5.41
C SER A 164 12.39 -6.61 -4.60
N PRO A 165 11.08 -6.71 -4.90
CA PRO A 165 10.06 -5.90 -4.24
C PRO A 165 10.08 -5.96 -2.70
N CYS A 166 10.43 -7.12 -2.12
CA CYS A 166 10.51 -7.34 -0.68
C CYS A 166 11.94 -7.66 -0.19
N GLY A 167 12.98 -7.34 -0.94
CA GLY A 167 14.36 -7.74 -0.62
C GLY A 167 15.11 -6.78 0.30
N ARG A 168 15.61 -7.26 1.44
CA ARG A 168 16.41 -6.43 2.35
C ARG A 168 17.71 -5.97 1.72
N ASP A 169 17.93 -4.66 1.72
CA ASP A 169 19.08 -4.00 1.10
C ASP A 169 19.94 -3.20 2.10
N TRP A 170 19.48 -2.99 3.34
CA TRP A 170 20.25 -2.29 4.37
C TRP A 170 21.22 -3.17 5.18
N LYS A 171 21.20 -4.50 4.99
CA LYS A 171 22.11 -5.44 5.67
C LYS A 171 22.37 -6.66 4.80
N SER A 172 23.64 -7.09 4.75
CA SER A 172 24.09 -8.30 4.04
C SER A 172 24.00 -9.54 4.95
N PRO A 173 23.66 -10.74 4.43
CA PRO A 173 23.20 -10.98 3.06
C PRO A 173 21.80 -10.41 2.80
N ALA A 174 21.45 -10.30 1.52
CA ALA A 174 20.07 -10.06 1.10
C ALA A 174 19.18 -11.17 1.67
N VAL A 175 18.02 -10.79 2.19
CA VAL A 175 17.06 -11.72 2.77
C VAL A 175 15.67 -11.23 2.40
N ASP A 176 14.77 -12.17 2.16
CA ASP A 176 13.36 -11.87 1.98
C ASP A 176 12.79 -11.21 3.24
N TRP A 177 12.30 -9.99 3.08
CA TRP A 177 11.79 -9.15 4.15
C TRP A 177 10.26 -9.01 4.11
N GLY A 178 9.57 -9.86 3.34
CA GLY A 178 8.12 -9.83 3.27
C GLY A 178 7.42 -10.51 4.47
N ASP A 179 6.12 -10.30 4.55
CA ASP A 179 5.20 -10.86 5.55
C ASP A 179 4.77 -12.29 5.20
N GLN A 180 5.00 -13.23 6.13
CA GLN A 180 4.68 -14.65 5.96
C GLN A 180 3.17 -14.92 5.98
N ASP A 181 2.44 -14.24 6.85
CA ASP A 181 0.99 -14.34 6.96
C ASP A 181 0.29 -13.78 5.72
N LEU A 182 0.80 -12.69 5.14
CA LEU A 182 0.28 -12.18 3.88
C LEU A 182 0.55 -13.15 2.72
N ALA A 183 1.76 -13.71 2.61
CA ALA A 183 2.07 -14.72 1.60
C ALA A 183 1.14 -15.95 1.71
N LEU A 184 0.93 -16.44 2.93
CA LEU A 184 0.03 -17.56 3.22
C LEU A 184 -1.43 -17.23 2.87
N ALA A 185 -1.89 -16.02 3.20
CA ALA A 185 -3.24 -15.58 2.86
C ALA A 185 -3.43 -15.49 1.34
N LEU A 186 -2.49 -14.87 0.62
CA LEU A 186 -2.57 -14.75 -0.84
C LEU A 186 -2.57 -16.11 -1.54
N ASP A 187 -1.80 -17.09 -1.06
CA ASP A 187 -1.86 -18.47 -1.58
C ASP A 187 -3.24 -19.09 -1.40
N ARG A 188 -3.85 -18.94 -0.22
CA ARG A 188 -5.19 -19.48 0.07
C ARG A 188 -6.28 -18.77 -0.73
N ILE A 189 -6.23 -17.45 -0.82
CA ILE A 189 -7.18 -16.62 -1.56
C ILE A 189 -7.16 -17.00 -3.05
N ALA A 190 -5.96 -17.11 -3.64
CA ALA A 190 -5.78 -17.41 -5.06
C ALA A 190 -6.31 -18.79 -5.50
N ARG A 191 -6.61 -19.70 -4.56
CA ARG A 191 -7.28 -20.99 -4.86
C ARG A 191 -8.76 -20.81 -5.21
N VAL A 192 -9.37 -19.72 -4.78
CA VAL A 192 -10.79 -19.39 -5.01
C VAL A 192 -10.92 -18.25 -5.99
N ARG A 193 -10.15 -17.18 -5.79
CA ARG A 193 -10.18 -15.97 -6.60
C ARG A 193 -8.80 -15.32 -6.57
N VAL A 194 -8.19 -15.13 -7.74
CA VAL A 194 -6.90 -14.43 -7.85
C VAL A 194 -7.11 -12.95 -7.47
N PRO A 195 -6.35 -12.39 -6.51
CA PRO A 195 -6.37 -10.96 -6.24
C PRO A 195 -5.95 -10.14 -7.46
N ASP A 196 -6.70 -9.08 -7.74
CA ASP A 196 -6.45 -8.22 -8.90
C ASP A 196 -5.23 -7.31 -8.65
N LEU A 197 -5.06 -6.84 -7.41
CA LEU A 197 -3.96 -5.97 -7.00
C LEU A 197 -3.57 -6.19 -5.53
N VAL A 198 -2.26 -6.28 -5.26
CA VAL A 198 -1.67 -6.24 -3.92
C VAL A 198 -0.82 -4.98 -3.79
N VAL A 199 -1.26 -4.05 -2.95
CA VAL A 199 -0.58 -2.79 -2.67
C VAL A 199 0.18 -2.89 -1.35
N PHE A 200 1.46 -2.53 -1.34
CA PHE A 200 2.28 -2.47 -0.14
C PHE A 200 3.34 -1.36 -0.20
N GLY A 201 4.11 -1.20 0.88
CA GLY A 201 5.17 -0.20 1.01
C GLY A 201 6.40 -0.79 1.72
N HIS A 202 6.93 -0.07 2.71
CA HIS A 202 8.05 -0.40 3.60
C HIS A 202 9.43 -0.45 2.92
N MET A 203 9.52 -1.17 1.80
CA MET A 203 10.78 -1.39 1.10
C MET A 203 11.01 -0.26 0.09
N HIS A 204 11.71 0.78 0.51
CA HIS A 204 11.87 2.00 -0.29
C HIS A 204 12.40 1.72 -1.71
N HIS A 205 11.94 2.50 -2.69
CA HIS A 205 12.33 2.40 -4.10
C HIS A 205 13.84 2.57 -4.29
N GLN A 206 14.42 3.60 -3.69
CA GLN A 206 15.87 3.82 -3.75
C GLN A 206 16.58 2.85 -2.81
N LEU A 207 17.54 2.09 -3.36
CA LEU A 207 18.33 1.15 -2.57
C LEU A 207 19.33 1.88 -1.67
N LYS A 208 19.48 1.41 -0.43
CA LYS A 208 20.23 2.08 0.64
C LYS A 208 21.74 1.84 0.59
N ARG A 209 22.17 0.62 0.27
CA ARG A 209 23.61 0.25 0.26
C ARG A 209 24.22 0.15 -1.14
N VAL A 210 23.40 -0.07 -2.15
CA VAL A 210 23.81 -0.26 -3.53
C VAL A 210 23.13 0.82 -4.36
N SER A 211 23.79 1.34 -5.40
CA SER A 211 23.12 2.22 -6.36
C SER A 211 22.05 1.43 -7.11
N GLY A 212 20.90 2.06 -7.36
CA GLY A 212 19.83 1.48 -8.17
C GLY A 212 18.44 1.64 -7.56
N LEU A 213 17.46 1.15 -8.32
CA LEU A 213 16.06 1.14 -7.95
C LEU A 213 15.58 -0.28 -7.71
N ARG A 214 14.65 -0.39 -6.77
CA ARG A 214 13.89 -1.61 -6.50
C ARG A 214 12.88 -1.84 -7.61
N CYS A 215 12.68 -3.10 -7.99
CA CYS A 215 11.51 -3.51 -8.74
C CYS A 215 10.27 -3.31 -7.87
N SER A 216 9.48 -2.28 -8.17
CA SER A 216 8.30 -1.87 -7.40
C SER A 216 6.97 -2.24 -8.05
N LEU A 217 7.02 -2.67 -9.32
CA LEU A 217 5.88 -3.17 -10.09
C LEU A 217 6.19 -4.58 -10.57
N LEU A 218 5.31 -5.53 -10.27
CA LEU A 218 5.49 -6.93 -10.65
C LEU A 218 4.13 -7.57 -10.96
N ARG A 219 4.09 -8.50 -11.92
CA ARG A 219 2.99 -9.44 -12.06
C ARG A 219 3.50 -10.86 -11.89
N ASP A 220 2.87 -11.64 -11.00
CA ASP A 220 3.25 -13.05 -10.82
C ASP A 220 2.62 -13.97 -11.88
N ARG A 221 3.01 -15.25 -11.86
CA ARG A 221 2.52 -16.28 -12.79
C ARG A 221 1.04 -16.62 -12.61
N ARG A 222 0.45 -16.32 -11.45
CA ARG A 222 -1.00 -16.48 -11.22
C ARG A 222 -1.78 -15.29 -11.78
N GLY A 223 -1.09 -14.21 -12.12
CA GLY A 223 -1.65 -13.00 -12.67
C GLY A 223 -1.88 -11.89 -11.65
N ILE A 224 -1.45 -12.06 -10.40
CA ILE A 224 -1.57 -11.04 -9.35
C ILE A 224 -0.62 -9.88 -9.68
N ALA A 225 -1.15 -8.66 -9.72
CA ALA A 225 -0.33 -7.46 -9.80
C ALA A 225 0.11 -7.00 -8.40
N TYR A 226 1.37 -6.63 -8.28
CA TYR A 226 2.00 -6.15 -7.05
C TYR A 226 2.52 -4.73 -7.27
N LEU A 227 2.17 -3.84 -6.34
CA LEU A 227 2.62 -2.45 -6.31
C LEU A 227 3.27 -2.16 -4.96
N ASN A 228 4.56 -1.86 -4.97
CA ASN A 228 5.25 -1.25 -3.85
C ASN A 228 5.20 0.28 -3.98
N ALA A 229 4.43 0.95 -3.12
CA ALA A 229 4.20 2.39 -3.11
C ALA A 229 5.23 3.19 -2.32
N ALA A 230 6.30 2.57 -1.79
CA ALA A 230 7.33 3.19 -0.94
C ALA A 230 8.32 4.09 -1.71
N CYS A 231 7.83 5.13 -2.39
CA CYS A 231 8.68 6.09 -3.07
C CYS A 231 9.24 7.09 -2.05
N VAL A 232 10.51 6.96 -1.67
CA VAL A 232 11.14 7.86 -0.69
C VAL A 232 12.48 8.33 -1.25
N PRO A 233 12.68 9.65 -1.44
CA PRO A 233 11.72 10.73 -1.22
C PRO A 233 10.55 10.74 -2.22
N ARG A 234 9.34 11.13 -1.78
CA ARG A 234 8.13 11.24 -2.62
C ARG A 234 7.91 12.61 -3.26
N SER A 235 8.77 13.57 -2.96
CA SER A 235 8.78 14.89 -3.56
C SER A 235 10.19 15.22 -4.03
N GLY A 236 10.28 15.99 -5.09
CA GLY A 236 11.55 16.40 -5.66
C GLY A 236 11.44 17.70 -6.43
N VAL A 237 12.50 18.01 -7.17
CA VAL A 237 12.56 19.17 -8.05
C VAL A 237 13.01 18.69 -9.43
N SER A 238 12.30 19.12 -10.47
CA SER A 238 12.66 18.85 -11.86
C SER A 238 13.93 19.61 -12.29
N ALA A 239 14.46 19.29 -13.47
CA ALA A 239 15.61 20.00 -14.03
C ALA A 239 15.35 21.51 -14.24
N THR A 240 14.09 21.93 -14.36
CA THR A 240 13.69 23.34 -14.52
C THR A 240 13.39 24.04 -13.20
N GLY A 241 13.57 23.38 -12.05
CA GLY A 241 13.28 23.95 -10.74
C GLY A 241 11.84 23.79 -10.26
N ALA A 242 10.95 23.17 -11.05
CA ALA A 242 9.56 22.94 -10.64
C ALA A 242 9.44 21.79 -9.62
N THR A 243 8.60 21.97 -8.61
CA THR A 243 8.25 20.93 -7.61
C THR A 243 7.63 19.72 -8.30
N LEU A 244 8.04 18.53 -7.89
CA LEU A 244 7.49 17.26 -8.32
C LEU A 244 6.93 16.48 -7.14
N VAL A 245 5.80 15.81 -7.36
CA VAL A 245 5.10 14.98 -6.38
C VAL A 245 4.85 13.60 -6.98
N HIS A 246 5.13 12.55 -6.22
CA HIS A 246 4.87 11.18 -6.60
C HIS A 246 3.50 10.68 -6.10
N LEU A 247 2.79 10.01 -7.00
CA LEU A 247 1.68 9.13 -6.68
C LEU A 247 1.84 7.82 -7.46
N SER A 248 1.58 6.70 -6.80
CA SER A 248 1.25 5.48 -7.51
C SER A 248 -0.20 5.54 -7.97
N TRP A 249 -0.51 4.87 -9.09
CA TRP A 249 -1.79 5.01 -9.77
C TRP A 249 -2.27 3.67 -10.29
N ALA A 250 -3.53 3.34 -9.99
CA ALA A 250 -4.19 2.15 -10.50
C ALA A 250 -5.53 2.54 -11.16
N GLU A 251 -5.85 1.91 -12.29
CA GLU A 251 -7.14 2.09 -12.95
C GLU A 251 -7.81 0.73 -13.17
N PHE A 252 -9.09 0.66 -12.89
CA PHE A 252 -9.92 -0.52 -13.10
C PHE A 252 -11.07 -0.21 -14.03
N ARG A 253 -11.47 -1.20 -14.84
CA ARG A 253 -12.74 -1.22 -15.58
C ARG A 253 -13.55 -2.41 -15.09
N GLY A 254 -14.61 -2.15 -14.31
CA GLY A 254 -15.24 -3.21 -13.51
C GLY A 254 -14.24 -3.80 -12.52
N SER A 255 -14.05 -5.12 -12.51
CA SER A 255 -13.05 -5.81 -11.68
C SER A 255 -11.66 -5.88 -12.31
N ALA A 256 -11.51 -5.58 -13.60
CA ALA A 256 -10.25 -5.76 -14.32
C ALA A 256 -9.30 -4.58 -14.10
N LEU A 257 -8.09 -4.85 -13.62
CA LEU A 257 -6.99 -3.88 -13.57
C LEU A 257 -6.53 -3.58 -15.01
N ILE A 258 -6.72 -2.34 -15.46
CA ILE A 258 -6.37 -1.90 -16.83
C ILE A 258 -5.13 -1.01 -16.88
N HIS A 259 -4.73 -0.44 -15.74
CA HIS A 259 -3.52 0.38 -15.65
C HIS A 259 -2.92 0.30 -14.25
N LEU A 260 -1.59 0.20 -14.17
CA LEU A 260 -0.85 0.30 -12.91
C LEU A 260 0.49 0.99 -13.15
N SER A 261 0.79 2.05 -12.41
CA SER A 261 2.02 2.81 -12.62
C SER A 261 2.47 3.62 -11.41
N HIS A 262 3.75 4.01 -11.40
CA HIS A 262 4.26 5.15 -10.66
C HIS A 262 4.23 6.40 -11.55
N ARG A 263 3.80 7.54 -11.00
CA ARG A 263 3.68 8.79 -11.74
C ARG A 263 4.27 9.95 -10.92
N TRP A 264 5.02 10.79 -11.61
CA TRP A 264 5.53 12.06 -11.08
C TRP A 264 4.81 13.21 -11.76
N TYR A 265 4.23 14.08 -10.95
CA TYR A 265 3.45 15.22 -11.41
C TYR A 265 4.05 16.53 -10.91
N GLN A 266 3.78 17.62 -11.62
CA GLN A 266 3.77 18.94 -11.00
C GLN A 266 2.45 19.15 -10.23
N PRO A 267 2.39 20.04 -9.23
CA PRO A 267 1.16 20.26 -8.43
C PRO A 267 -0.07 20.71 -9.23
N ASP A 268 0.13 21.23 -10.45
CA ASP A 268 -0.93 21.62 -11.39
C ASP A 268 -1.51 20.43 -12.18
N GLY A 269 -1.09 19.20 -11.89
CA GLY A 269 -1.55 17.98 -12.55
C GLY A 269 -0.76 17.59 -13.80
N GLN A 270 0.25 18.36 -14.23
CA GLN A 270 1.07 17.98 -15.37
C GLN A 270 1.86 16.70 -15.07
N LEU A 271 1.62 15.62 -15.82
CA LEU A 271 2.41 14.39 -15.75
C LEU A 271 3.79 14.60 -16.36
N VAL A 272 4.84 14.43 -15.57
CA VAL A 272 6.25 14.61 -15.98
C VAL A 272 6.91 13.29 -16.30
N HIS A 273 6.65 12.25 -15.51
CA HIS A 273 7.21 10.93 -15.71
C HIS A 273 6.24 9.84 -15.29
N GLN A 274 6.26 8.71 -16.00
CA GLN A 274 5.49 7.52 -15.66
C GLN A 274 6.32 6.26 -15.90
N GLU A 275 6.25 5.34 -14.93
CA GLU A 275 6.70 3.96 -15.05
C GLU A 275 5.48 3.05 -14.87
N ALA A 276 5.10 2.29 -15.91
CA ALA A 276 3.90 1.46 -15.90
C ALA A 276 4.23 -0.03 -15.93
N LEU A 277 3.43 -0.84 -15.23
CA LEU A 277 3.45 -2.29 -15.35
C LEU A 277 2.86 -2.65 -16.72
N PRO A 278 3.57 -3.39 -17.57
CA PRO A 278 2.99 -3.90 -18.82
C PRO A 278 1.87 -4.88 -18.49
N LEU A 279 0.63 -4.50 -18.78
CA LEU A 279 -0.53 -5.37 -18.67
C LEU A 279 -0.81 -5.97 -20.05
N PRO A 280 -1.01 -7.30 -20.16
CA PRO A 280 -1.37 -7.92 -21.43
C PRO A 280 -2.70 -7.35 -21.89
N GLU A 281 -2.74 -6.86 -23.12
CA GLU A 281 -4.00 -6.58 -23.79
C GLU A 281 -4.77 -7.90 -23.95
N PRO A 282 -6.11 -7.90 -23.81
CA PRO A 282 -6.89 -9.02 -24.27
C PRO A 282 -6.58 -9.18 -25.76
N LEU A 283 -5.97 -10.30 -26.14
CA LEU A 283 -5.82 -10.65 -27.55
C LEU A 283 -7.23 -10.65 -28.15
N ALA A 284 -7.52 -9.68 -29.02
CA ALA A 284 -8.70 -9.70 -29.85
C ALA A 284 -8.47 -10.80 -30.89
N CYS A 285 -8.95 -12.01 -30.60
CA CYS A 285 -9.15 -13.06 -31.59
C CYS A 285 -10.62 -13.12 -32.01
#